data_AF-A0A7W4V148-F1
#
_entry.id   AF-A0A7W4V148-F1
#
_cell.length_a   1.000
_cell.length_b   1.000
_cell.length_c   1.000
_cell.angle_alpha   90.00
_cell.angle_beta   90.00
_cell.angle_gamma   90.00
#
_symmetry.space_group_name_H-M   'P 1'
#
loop_
_entity.id
_entity.type
_entity.pdbx_description
1 polymer ?
#
loop_
_entity_poly.entity_id
_entity_poly.type
_entity_poly.pdbx_seq_one_letter_code
_entity_poly.pdbx_strand_id
1 'polypeptide(L)'
;MPQYDSQSYEFFGNLIDDEGNVNSIAMMSQGNKKEWPHSNTVYTFEEAGLIFNRLDQHEGPVVGGIGGIADVTTPVSIDYQPWKIAVADTPLGQPEQTMEMRVVSGTVGAVGAVYDITAVVPTGTSIGVDTEPTTLHVRAKDTTGIIQWGYGPNGFFPLWMFDGDSIDPTDLDIATRDQRGPIMDTYGGDIGAYLKATGDPMTGQGSHYYSMPLVEVEEWSVQRGSSYIASGTGGELFFDNLTETYNDSAAYIVQNGYHWTEFSVQLPDSKQGMLIAVTGQEDVGDLYYAMLGGAGSTQSKNGTLAPTSNWPQGAIHITPDPSSAWTSPNTCYVYELSYNVKLDASSTRPAADLVFTAVEKEQEIDAGDRPVYEGLFAYSGKLDGKSVNGYAWGEIQGTKPAAGHDTPPSC
;
A
#
# COMPACT_ATOMS: atom_id res chain seq x y z
N MET A 1 21.90 1.87 -1.86
CA MET A 1 20.54 1.77 -1.26
C MET A 1 20.55 0.65 -0.24
N PRO A 2 19.71 0.68 0.80
CA PRO A 2 19.56 -0.47 1.69
C PRO A 2 19.18 -1.73 0.89
N GLN A 3 19.56 -2.90 1.40
CA GLN A 3 19.33 -4.17 0.70
C GLN A 3 17.93 -4.71 1.00
N TYR A 4 16.87 -4.02 0.60
CA TYR A 4 15.50 -4.52 0.76
C TYR A 4 15.11 -5.52 -0.33
N ASP A 5 14.30 -6.51 0.02
CA ASP A 5 13.78 -7.50 -0.94
C ASP A 5 12.53 -6.98 -1.65
N SER A 6 11.76 -6.13 -0.97
CA SER A 6 10.66 -5.34 -1.52
C SER A 6 10.71 -3.91 -0.96
N GLN A 7 10.41 -2.93 -1.80
CA GLN A 7 10.20 -1.53 -1.40
C GLN A 7 9.08 -0.94 -2.25
N SER A 8 7.97 -0.54 -1.64
CA SER A 8 6.83 0.11 -2.31
C SER A 8 6.56 1.51 -1.78
N TYR A 9 6.08 2.38 -2.65
CA TYR A 9 5.60 3.72 -2.34
C TYR A 9 4.32 3.98 -3.11
N GLU A 10 3.25 4.26 -2.38
CA GLU A 10 1.92 4.23 -2.95
C GLU A 10 1.11 5.44 -2.47
N PHE A 11 0.42 6.10 -3.39
CA PHE A 11 -0.65 7.03 -3.08
C PHE A 11 -1.93 6.46 -3.66
N PHE A 12 -2.91 6.21 -2.82
CA PHE A 12 -4.19 5.67 -3.26
C PHE A 12 -5.36 6.31 -2.52
N GLY A 13 -6.56 6.23 -3.08
CA GLY A 13 -7.75 6.81 -2.48
C GLY A 13 -8.72 7.33 -3.53
N ASN A 14 -9.28 8.51 -3.26
CA ASN A 14 -10.31 9.09 -4.10
C ASN A 14 -9.98 10.51 -4.56
N LEU A 15 -10.34 10.82 -5.80
CA LEU A 15 -10.41 12.18 -6.34
C LEU A 15 -11.87 12.53 -6.62
N ILE A 16 -12.28 13.75 -6.29
CA ILE A 16 -13.62 14.25 -6.53
C ILE A 16 -13.53 15.33 -7.62
N ASP A 17 -14.22 15.12 -8.73
CA ASP A 17 -14.24 16.06 -9.85
C ASP A 17 -15.13 17.29 -9.56
N ASP A 18 -15.06 18.29 -10.45
CA ASP A 18 -15.88 19.51 -10.33
C ASP A 18 -17.40 19.27 -10.44
N GLU A 19 -17.83 18.09 -10.92
CA GLU A 19 -19.23 17.66 -10.96
C GLU A 19 -19.66 16.87 -9.71
N GLY A 20 -18.70 16.52 -8.83
CA GLY A 20 -18.92 15.75 -7.62
C GLY A 20 -18.85 14.24 -7.82
N ASN A 21 -18.39 13.73 -8.97
CA ASN A 21 -18.17 12.31 -9.16
C ASN A 21 -16.89 11.85 -8.45
N VAL A 22 -16.90 10.61 -7.98
CA VAL A 22 -15.81 10.01 -7.20
C VAL A 22 -15.01 9.08 -8.10
N ASN A 23 -13.71 9.31 -8.14
CA ASN A 23 -12.74 8.61 -8.95
C ASN A 23 -11.84 7.80 -8.01
N SER A 24 -11.75 6.48 -8.17
CA SER A 24 -10.77 5.63 -7.48
C SER A 24 -9.42 5.78 -8.17
N ILE A 25 -8.35 6.08 -7.43
CA ILE A 25 -6.99 6.15 -7.99
C ILE A 25 -5.99 5.46 -7.08
N ALA A 26 -4.97 4.86 -7.69
CA ALA A 26 -3.73 4.47 -7.03
C ALA A 26 -2.55 4.78 -7.95
N MET A 27 -1.47 5.30 -7.38
CA MET A 27 -0.19 5.50 -8.04
C MET A 27 0.89 4.84 -7.20
N MET A 28 1.66 3.95 -7.81
CA MET A 28 2.61 3.07 -7.12
C MET A 28 3.99 3.12 -7.77
N SER A 29 5.04 2.98 -6.98
CA SER A 29 6.38 2.58 -7.40
C SER A 29 6.86 1.48 -6.47
N GLN A 30 7.14 0.30 -7.01
CA GLN A 30 7.57 -0.86 -6.26
C GLN A 30 8.80 -1.51 -6.89
N GLY A 31 9.86 -1.61 -6.10
CA GLY A 31 11.09 -2.31 -6.44
C GLY A 31 11.16 -3.66 -5.74
N ASN A 32 11.20 -4.75 -6.51
CA ASN A 32 11.30 -6.12 -6.00
C ASN A 32 12.60 -6.77 -6.46
N LYS A 33 13.38 -7.33 -5.53
CA LYS A 33 14.55 -8.13 -5.90
C LYS A 33 14.11 -9.49 -6.44
N LYS A 34 14.57 -9.84 -7.65
CA LYS A 34 14.39 -11.17 -8.22
C LYS A 34 15.71 -11.67 -8.81
N GLU A 35 15.96 -12.97 -8.64
CA GLU A 35 17.08 -13.61 -9.32
C GLU A 35 16.76 -13.75 -10.81
N TRP A 36 17.66 -13.30 -11.68
CA TRP A 36 17.48 -13.45 -13.10
C TRP A 36 17.69 -14.90 -13.54
N PRO A 37 16.75 -15.49 -14.31
CA PRO A 37 16.80 -16.90 -14.67
C PRO A 37 18.17 -17.32 -15.19
N HIS A 38 18.72 -18.38 -14.59
CA HIS A 38 19.97 -19.02 -15.01
C HIS A 38 21.24 -18.14 -14.94
N SER A 39 21.24 -17.04 -14.18
CA SER A 39 22.39 -16.11 -14.14
C SER A 39 23.02 -15.88 -12.77
N ASN A 40 22.49 -16.46 -11.68
CA ASN A 40 22.89 -16.18 -10.28
C ASN A 40 22.98 -14.68 -9.96
N THR A 41 22.39 -13.82 -10.79
CA THR A 41 22.50 -12.37 -10.72
C THR A 41 21.15 -11.85 -10.26
N VAL A 42 21.16 -11.14 -9.13
CA VAL A 42 19.96 -10.52 -8.56
C VAL A 42 19.82 -9.12 -9.13
N TYR A 43 18.64 -8.82 -9.65
CA TYR A 43 18.26 -7.49 -10.11
C TYR A 43 17.07 -6.99 -9.30
N THR A 44 16.97 -5.66 -9.15
CA THR A 44 15.73 -5.02 -8.70
C THR A 44 14.87 -4.78 -9.93
N PHE A 45 13.69 -5.39 -9.94
CA PHE A 45 12.66 -5.13 -10.93
C PHE A 45 11.74 -4.05 -10.38
N GLU A 46 11.67 -2.94 -11.09
CA GLU A 46 10.78 -1.83 -10.79
C GLU A 46 9.46 -2.01 -11.52
N GLU A 47 8.36 -1.84 -10.79
CA GLU A 47 7.00 -1.79 -11.27
C GLU A 47 6.38 -0.48 -10.76
N ALA A 48 6.14 0.46 -11.67
CA ALA A 48 5.57 1.75 -11.32
C ALA A 48 4.37 2.05 -12.22
N GLY A 49 3.26 2.53 -11.66
CA GLY A 49 2.07 2.72 -12.48
C GLY A 49 0.96 3.53 -11.85
N LEU A 50 -0.03 3.82 -12.69
CA LEU A 50 -1.28 4.46 -12.38
C LEU A 50 -2.41 3.43 -12.60
N ILE A 51 -3.24 3.28 -11.57
CA ILE A 51 -4.45 2.46 -11.55
C ILE A 51 -5.62 3.40 -11.26
N PHE A 52 -6.74 3.24 -11.95
CA PHE A 52 -7.96 3.97 -11.59
C PHE A 52 -9.25 3.27 -12.01
N ASN A 53 -10.32 3.62 -11.29
CA ASN A 53 -11.70 3.39 -11.72
C ASN A 53 -12.50 4.70 -11.68
N ARG A 54 -13.25 4.95 -12.75
CA ARG A 54 -13.84 6.24 -13.13
C ARG A 54 -12.93 7.43 -12.83
N LEU A 55 -11.69 7.45 -13.34
CA LEU A 55 -10.98 8.72 -13.59
C LEU A 55 -11.65 9.36 -14.80
N ASP A 56 -12.80 9.91 -14.46
CA ASP A 56 -14.02 10.33 -15.14
C ASP A 56 -14.08 10.37 -16.67
N GLN A 57 -13.60 9.31 -17.29
CA GLN A 57 -14.37 8.06 -17.31
C GLN A 57 -13.83 7.20 -18.42
N HIS A 58 -12.57 6.78 -18.34
CA HIS A 58 -12.16 5.89 -19.41
C HIS A 58 -11.35 4.70 -18.96
N GLU A 59 -11.98 3.62 -18.44
CA GLU A 59 -13.09 3.40 -17.47
C GLU A 59 -12.82 1.96 -16.95
N GLY A 60 -12.90 1.70 -15.65
CA GLY A 60 -11.98 0.78 -14.95
C GLY A 60 -12.20 -0.74 -15.02
N PRO A 61 -11.24 -1.54 -14.51
CA PRO A 61 -9.94 -1.10 -14.02
C PRO A 61 -9.07 -0.70 -15.21
N VAL A 62 -8.48 0.48 -15.12
CA VAL A 62 -7.55 0.99 -16.13
C VAL A 62 -6.18 1.07 -15.47
N VAL A 63 -5.20 0.48 -16.13
CA VAL A 63 -3.83 0.36 -15.63
C VAL A 63 -2.87 0.85 -16.70
N GLY A 64 -1.84 1.56 -16.29
CA GLY A 64 -0.72 1.97 -17.12
C GLY A 64 0.53 2.13 -16.29
N GLY A 65 1.70 1.83 -16.84
CA GLY A 65 2.90 1.85 -16.03
C GLY A 65 4.20 1.61 -16.77
N ILE A 66 5.27 1.73 -16.01
CA ILE A 66 6.67 1.57 -16.38
C ILE A 66 7.18 0.34 -15.63
N GLY A 67 7.78 -0.60 -16.35
CA GLY A 67 8.34 -1.82 -15.77
C GLY A 67 9.71 -2.12 -16.33
N GLY A 68 10.63 -2.59 -15.49
CA GLY A 68 11.94 -3.04 -15.96
C GLY A 68 12.98 -3.21 -14.86
N ILE A 69 14.23 -3.40 -15.25
CA ILE A 69 15.35 -3.51 -14.32
C ILE A 69 15.77 -2.09 -13.92
N ALA A 70 15.67 -1.80 -12.62
CA ALA A 70 16.06 -0.51 -12.05
C ALA A 70 17.52 -0.16 -12.40
N ASP A 71 17.74 1.07 -12.86
CA ASP A 71 19.03 1.65 -13.29
C ASP A 71 19.77 0.92 -14.41
N VAL A 72 19.11 -0.04 -15.07
CA VAL A 72 19.64 -0.74 -16.27
C VAL A 72 18.77 -0.45 -17.48
N THR A 73 17.47 -0.73 -17.39
CA THR A 73 16.50 -0.42 -18.43
C THR A 73 15.57 0.71 -18.04
N THR A 74 15.39 0.92 -16.73
CA THR A 74 14.41 1.85 -16.17
C THR A 74 15.12 2.75 -15.16
N PRO A 75 15.39 4.02 -15.48
CA PRO A 75 15.92 4.98 -14.51
C PRO A 75 14.99 5.14 -13.29
N VAL A 76 15.54 4.95 -12.10
CA VAL A 76 14.82 5.15 -10.83
C VAL A 76 15.60 6.15 -9.97
N SER A 77 14.91 7.16 -9.44
CA SER A 77 15.49 8.16 -8.54
C SER A 77 14.71 8.18 -7.24
N ILE A 78 15.39 7.93 -6.12
CA ILE A 78 14.85 8.11 -4.77
C ILE A 78 15.73 9.13 -4.06
N ASP A 79 15.23 10.34 -3.93
CA ASP A 79 15.88 11.46 -3.25
C ASP A 79 15.19 11.71 -1.91
N TYR A 80 15.94 12.15 -0.90
CA TYR A 80 15.39 12.44 0.43
C TYR A 80 15.47 13.92 0.82
N GLN A 81 16.09 14.77 -0.02
CA GLN A 81 16.30 16.21 0.23
C GLN A 81 16.33 17.04 -1.08
N PRO A 82 15.18 17.51 -1.59
CA PRO A 82 13.81 17.22 -1.12
C PRO A 82 13.43 15.76 -1.37
N TRP A 83 12.44 15.25 -0.63
CA TRP A 83 11.93 13.90 -0.87
C TRP A 83 11.28 13.80 -2.24
N LYS A 84 11.69 12.81 -3.02
CA LYS A 84 11.19 12.56 -4.36
C LYS A 84 11.41 11.10 -4.73
N ILE A 85 10.43 10.53 -5.42
CA ILE A 85 10.54 9.28 -6.15
C ILE A 85 10.20 9.58 -7.59
N ALA A 86 11.05 9.17 -8.53
CA ALA A 86 10.75 9.25 -9.94
C ALA A 86 11.17 7.99 -10.67
N VAL A 87 10.30 7.54 -11.56
CA VAL A 87 10.53 6.42 -12.47
C VAL A 87 10.24 6.94 -13.88
N ALA A 88 11.15 6.65 -14.81
CA ALA A 88 11.01 7.07 -16.19
C ALA A 88 11.33 5.93 -17.16
N ASP A 89 10.76 6.01 -18.36
CA ASP A 89 11.13 5.17 -19.50
C ASP A 89 10.95 5.97 -20.79
N THR A 90 11.76 5.65 -21.80
CA THR A 90 11.65 6.23 -23.13
C THR A 90 11.75 5.12 -24.18
N PRO A 91 10.66 4.36 -24.40
CA PRO A 91 10.68 3.29 -25.38
C PRO A 91 10.98 3.83 -26.78
N LEU A 92 11.71 3.05 -27.57
CA LEU A 92 12.11 3.46 -28.92
C LEU A 92 10.89 3.78 -29.80
N GLY A 93 10.78 5.03 -30.23
CA GLY A 93 9.70 5.49 -31.11
C GLY A 93 8.38 5.80 -30.40
N GLN A 94 8.37 5.83 -29.06
CA GLN A 94 7.22 6.24 -28.24
C GLN A 94 7.52 7.53 -27.45
N PRO A 95 6.50 8.25 -26.97
CA PRO A 95 6.68 9.33 -26.02
C PRO A 95 7.38 8.87 -24.73
N GLU A 96 8.05 9.81 -24.07
CA GLU A 96 8.59 9.60 -22.72
C GLU A 96 7.45 9.31 -21.74
N GLN A 97 7.67 8.32 -20.87
CA GLN A 97 6.78 7.94 -19.80
C GLN A 97 7.43 8.31 -18.47
N THR A 98 6.65 8.92 -17.57
CA THR A 98 7.18 9.38 -16.29
C THR A 98 6.17 9.17 -15.18
N MET A 99 6.66 8.81 -14.02
CA MET A 99 5.96 8.81 -12.75
C MET A 99 6.83 9.59 -11.76
N GLU A 100 6.26 10.55 -11.04
CA GLU A 100 6.95 11.30 -10.00
C GLU A 100 6.03 11.58 -8.82
N MET A 101 6.51 11.29 -7.61
CA MET A 101 5.91 11.70 -6.35
C MET A 101 6.97 12.54 -5.63
N ARG A 102 6.64 13.77 -5.22
CA ARG A 102 7.63 14.63 -4.55
C ARG A 102 7.01 15.56 -3.53
N VAL A 103 7.78 15.92 -2.50
CA VAL A 103 7.44 17.02 -1.60
C VAL A 103 7.84 18.35 -2.24
N VAL A 104 6.92 19.30 -2.31
CA VAL A 104 7.13 20.63 -2.92
C VAL A 104 7.07 21.77 -1.90
N SER A 105 6.52 21.52 -0.73
CA SER A 105 6.54 22.47 0.40
C SER A 105 6.51 21.71 1.72
N GLY A 106 7.29 22.18 2.70
CA GLY A 106 7.43 21.52 4.00
C GLY A 106 8.45 20.38 3.98
N THR A 107 8.35 19.50 4.97
CA THR A 107 9.20 18.31 5.14
C THR A 107 8.34 17.07 4.92
N VAL A 108 8.83 16.07 4.20
CA VAL A 108 8.11 14.80 4.02
C VAL A 108 7.60 14.26 5.35
N GLY A 109 6.32 13.86 5.36
CA GLY A 109 5.64 13.31 6.52
C GLY A 109 5.33 14.27 7.67
N ALA A 110 5.58 15.56 7.49
CA ALA A 110 5.16 16.58 8.45
C ALA A 110 3.75 17.06 8.15
N VAL A 111 2.95 17.28 9.20
CA VAL A 111 1.63 17.90 9.07
C VAL A 111 1.76 19.24 8.32
N GLY A 112 1.03 19.36 7.22
CA GLY A 112 1.02 20.51 6.32
C GLY A 112 2.01 20.45 5.17
N ALA A 113 2.79 19.37 5.02
CA ALA A 113 3.61 19.13 3.85
C ALA A 113 2.72 18.99 2.60
N VAL A 114 3.19 19.53 1.48
CA VAL A 114 2.48 19.51 0.20
C VAL A 114 3.27 18.69 -0.80
N TYR A 115 2.56 17.84 -1.52
CA TYR A 115 3.09 16.90 -2.50
C TYR A 115 2.54 17.22 -3.89
N ASP A 116 3.39 17.05 -4.89
CA ASP A 116 2.97 16.91 -6.28
C ASP A 116 3.11 15.42 -6.65
N ILE A 117 2.05 14.86 -7.22
CA ILE A 117 1.96 13.48 -7.69
C ILE A 117 1.61 13.55 -9.17
N THR A 118 2.49 13.04 -10.03
CA THR A 118 2.36 13.20 -11.48
C THR A 118 2.65 11.90 -12.21
N ALA A 119 1.81 11.55 -13.18
CA ALA A 119 2.01 10.41 -14.06
C ALA A 119 1.78 10.82 -15.51
N VAL A 120 2.60 10.31 -16.41
CA VAL A 120 2.46 10.38 -17.88
C VAL A 120 2.73 8.97 -18.38
N VAL A 121 1.69 8.18 -18.57
CA VAL A 121 1.81 6.76 -18.92
C VAL A 121 0.73 6.34 -19.92
N PRO A 122 1.03 5.44 -20.87
CA PRO A 122 -0.01 4.79 -21.65
C PRO A 122 -0.86 3.93 -20.71
N THR A 123 -2.18 4.09 -20.79
CA THR A 123 -3.13 3.37 -19.92
C THR A 123 -4.07 2.52 -20.76
N GLY A 124 -4.51 1.38 -20.22
CA GLY A 124 -5.40 0.47 -20.90
C GLY A 124 -6.30 -0.31 -19.97
N THR A 125 -7.30 -0.94 -20.55
CA THR A 125 -8.14 -1.96 -19.88
C THR A 125 -7.65 -3.36 -20.27
N SER A 126 -8.25 -4.40 -19.70
CA SER A 126 -7.91 -5.79 -20.06
C SER A 126 -8.12 -6.13 -21.55
N ILE A 127 -8.86 -5.30 -22.29
CA ILE A 127 -9.15 -5.48 -23.73
C ILE A 127 -8.21 -4.68 -24.65
N GLY A 128 -7.32 -3.83 -24.12
CA GLY A 128 -6.34 -3.09 -24.93
C GLY A 128 -5.70 -1.89 -24.24
N VAL A 129 -4.52 -1.49 -24.73
CA VAL A 129 -3.77 -0.31 -24.28
C VAL A 129 -4.02 0.86 -25.24
N ASP A 130 -4.37 2.02 -24.70
CA ASP A 130 -4.51 3.25 -25.48
C ASP A 130 -3.14 3.74 -25.96
N THR A 131 -3.08 4.23 -27.20
CA THR A 131 -1.82 4.80 -27.75
C THR A 131 -1.56 6.21 -27.27
N GLU A 132 -2.57 6.91 -26.76
CA GLU A 132 -2.43 8.24 -26.18
C GLU A 132 -2.14 8.13 -24.68
N PRO A 133 -1.10 8.80 -24.16
CA PRO A 133 -0.77 8.73 -22.74
C PRO A 133 -1.81 9.45 -21.89
N THR A 134 -2.13 8.87 -20.74
CA THR A 134 -2.83 9.54 -19.65
C THR A 134 -1.82 10.37 -18.86
N THR A 135 -2.10 11.67 -18.73
CA THR A 135 -1.34 12.60 -17.90
C THR A 135 -2.19 12.97 -16.69
N LEU A 136 -1.77 12.56 -15.50
CA LEU A 136 -2.38 12.90 -14.22
C LEU A 136 -1.47 13.89 -13.48
N HIS A 137 -2.07 14.93 -12.92
CA HIS A 137 -1.43 15.80 -11.95
C HIS A 137 -2.34 15.92 -10.73
N VAL A 138 -1.80 15.64 -9.55
CA VAL A 138 -2.46 15.87 -8.26
C VAL A 138 -1.53 16.67 -7.38
N ARG A 139 -2.09 17.69 -6.74
CA ARG A 139 -1.46 18.42 -5.66
C ARG A 139 -2.24 18.15 -4.38
N ALA A 140 -1.56 17.67 -3.35
CA ALA A 140 -2.22 17.25 -2.11
C ALA A 140 -1.40 17.59 -0.87
N LYS A 141 -2.08 17.77 0.26
CA LYS A 141 -1.50 18.22 1.52
C LYS A 141 -1.72 17.21 2.62
N ASP A 142 -0.65 16.76 3.25
CA ASP A 142 -0.73 15.89 4.42
C ASP A 142 -1.30 16.66 5.62
N THR A 143 -2.35 16.12 6.22
CA THR A 143 -3.03 16.70 7.39
C THR A 143 -2.79 15.90 8.67
N THR A 144 -2.13 14.75 8.55
CA THR A 144 -1.94 13.77 9.63
C THR A 144 -0.50 13.65 10.09
N GLY A 145 0.48 13.73 9.21
CA GLY A 145 1.86 13.32 9.46
C GLY A 145 2.06 11.81 9.31
N ILE A 146 3.31 11.37 9.32
CA ILE A 146 3.64 9.94 9.23
C ILE A 146 3.22 9.18 10.48
N ILE A 147 2.39 8.16 10.29
CA ILE A 147 2.03 7.17 11.29
C ILE A 147 2.76 5.88 10.98
N GLN A 148 3.31 5.26 12.02
CA GLN A 148 4.03 4.01 11.91
C GLN A 148 3.13 2.83 12.33
N TRP A 149 2.88 1.92 11.38
CA TRP A 149 2.02 0.75 11.58
C TRP A 149 2.89 -0.47 11.86
N GLY A 150 2.76 -1.09 13.03
CA GLY A 150 3.53 -2.30 13.32
C GLY A 150 3.40 -2.79 14.76
N TYR A 151 3.65 -4.08 14.95
CA TYR A 151 3.81 -4.69 16.27
C TYR A 151 5.22 -4.44 16.81
N GLY A 152 5.51 -3.19 17.14
CA GLY A 152 6.84 -2.79 17.59
C GLY A 152 6.95 -1.27 17.68
N PRO A 153 7.97 -0.74 18.38
CA PRO A 153 7.88 0.57 19.00
C PRO A 153 7.90 1.75 18.01
N ASN A 154 8.03 1.51 16.71
CA ASN A 154 8.03 2.51 15.65
C ASN A 154 7.62 1.91 14.27
N GLY A 155 6.58 1.06 14.20
CA GLY A 155 6.05 0.59 12.89
C GLY A 155 6.85 -0.54 12.22
N PHE A 156 7.44 -1.37 13.06
CA PHE A 156 8.15 -2.56 12.61
C PHE A 156 7.22 -3.77 12.73
N PHE A 157 7.04 -4.51 11.64
CA PHE A 157 6.32 -5.78 11.67
C PHE A 157 7.33 -6.94 11.78
N PRO A 158 7.47 -7.57 12.96
CA PRO A 158 8.49 -8.60 13.13
C PRO A 158 8.19 -9.88 12.35
N LEU A 159 9.10 -10.30 11.47
CA LEU A 159 8.98 -11.57 10.73
C LEU A 159 9.45 -12.79 11.56
N TRP A 160 10.06 -12.60 12.73
CA TRP A 160 10.47 -13.71 13.62
C TRP A 160 9.31 -14.51 14.21
N MET A 161 8.06 -14.04 14.06
CA MET A 161 6.86 -14.83 14.39
C MET A 161 6.73 -16.09 13.51
N PHE A 162 7.46 -16.16 12.40
CA PHE A 162 7.42 -17.27 11.44
C PHE A 162 8.43 -18.39 11.73
N ASP A 163 9.32 -18.25 12.71
CA ASP A 163 10.36 -19.25 12.97
C ASP A 163 10.00 -20.31 14.03
N GLY A 164 8.77 -20.30 14.59
CA GLY A 164 8.14 -21.41 15.33
C GLY A 164 8.79 -21.86 16.66
N ASP A 165 10.08 -21.61 16.87
CA ASP A 165 10.85 -21.96 18.06
C ASP A 165 11.23 -20.71 18.85
N SER A 166 11.19 -20.81 20.19
CA SER A 166 11.76 -19.78 21.06
C SER A 166 13.25 -19.67 20.78
N ILE A 167 13.71 -18.51 20.33
CA ILE A 167 15.15 -18.21 20.20
C ILE A 167 15.82 -18.46 21.57
N ASP A 168 16.72 -19.44 21.65
CA ASP A 168 17.61 -19.59 22.81
C ASP A 168 18.60 -18.42 22.77
N PRO A 169 18.62 -17.53 23.79
CA PRO A 169 19.49 -16.35 23.79
C PRO A 169 21.00 -16.68 23.83
N THR A 170 21.38 -17.97 23.88
CA THR A 170 22.76 -18.44 23.87
C THR A 170 23.23 -19.02 22.53
N ASP A 171 22.33 -19.20 21.56
CA ASP A 171 22.66 -19.76 20.24
C ASP A 171 23.04 -18.64 19.27
N LEU A 172 24.34 -18.33 19.22
CA LEU A 172 24.91 -17.16 18.53
C LEU A 172 25.08 -17.34 17.01
N ASP A 173 24.58 -18.42 16.41
CA ASP A 173 24.78 -18.72 14.98
C ASP A 173 23.52 -18.57 14.11
N ILE A 174 22.39 -18.10 14.65
CA ILE A 174 21.28 -17.55 13.86
C ILE A 174 21.22 -16.03 14.11
N ALA A 175 21.60 -15.26 13.09
CA ALA A 175 21.86 -13.82 13.16
C ALA A 175 20.60 -12.93 13.26
N THR A 176 19.57 -13.34 13.98
CA THR A 176 18.41 -12.49 14.31
C THR A 176 18.61 -11.86 15.69
N ARG A 177 19.72 -11.12 15.88
CA ARG A 177 19.81 -10.25 17.07
C ARG A 177 18.62 -9.30 17.02
N ASP A 178 17.90 -9.14 18.11
CA ASP A 178 16.86 -8.11 18.22
C ASP A 178 17.51 -6.71 18.05
N GLN A 179 17.55 -6.23 16.80
CA GLN A 179 18.14 -4.95 16.40
C GLN A 179 17.30 -3.77 16.89
N ARG A 180 16.08 -4.03 17.36
CA ARG A 180 15.15 -3.05 17.95
C ARG A 180 15.81 -2.24 19.06
N GLY A 181 16.46 -2.90 20.01
CA GLY A 181 17.12 -2.22 21.13
C GLY A 181 18.18 -1.23 20.63
N PRO A 182 19.16 -1.69 19.82
CA PRO A 182 20.11 -0.80 19.17
C PRO A 182 19.46 0.35 18.37
N ILE A 183 18.49 0.08 17.48
CA ILE A 183 17.83 1.10 16.65
C ILE A 183 17.16 2.17 17.52
N MET A 184 16.40 1.76 18.55
CA MET A 184 15.64 2.68 19.40
C MET A 184 16.53 3.43 20.39
N ASP A 185 17.39 2.70 21.10
CA ASP A 185 18.11 3.24 22.25
C ASP A 185 19.42 3.91 21.83
N THR A 186 20.07 3.42 20.77
CA THR A 186 21.35 3.94 20.28
C THR A 186 21.17 4.92 19.11
N TYR A 187 20.26 4.62 18.18
CA TYR A 187 20.04 5.42 16.97
C TYR A 187 18.74 6.24 17.01
N GLY A 188 18.02 6.26 18.13
CA GLY A 188 16.84 7.12 18.32
C GLY A 188 15.64 6.77 17.43
N GLY A 189 15.58 5.56 16.88
CA GLY A 189 14.58 5.13 15.91
C GLY A 189 14.90 5.48 14.46
N ASP A 190 16.10 5.98 14.17
CA ASP A 190 16.58 6.27 12.81
C ASP A 190 17.26 5.04 12.20
N ILE A 191 16.54 4.38 11.29
CA ILE A 191 17.01 3.19 10.57
C ILE A 191 18.14 3.55 9.59
N GLY A 192 18.09 4.72 8.95
CA GLY A 192 19.14 5.16 8.04
C GLY A 192 20.48 5.35 8.78
N ALA A 193 20.43 5.91 9.99
CA ALA A 193 21.60 6.02 10.86
C ALA A 193 22.12 4.66 11.32
N TYR A 194 21.22 3.74 11.70
CA TYR A 194 21.57 2.37 12.05
C TYR A 194 22.27 1.65 10.88
N LEU A 195 21.64 1.58 9.71
CA LEU A 195 22.16 0.92 8.51
C LEU A 195 23.51 1.49 8.08
N LYS A 196 23.67 2.82 8.13
CA LYS A 196 24.93 3.50 7.80
C LYS A 196 26.05 3.14 8.77
N ALA A 197 25.72 2.94 10.05
CA ALA A 197 26.69 2.65 11.10
C ALA A 197 27.08 1.17 11.18
N THR A 198 26.14 0.26 10.92
CA THR A 198 26.32 -1.18 11.11
C THR A 198 26.59 -1.94 9.82
N GLY A 199 26.07 -1.46 8.68
CA GLY A 199 26.05 -2.21 7.43
C GLY A 199 25.21 -3.49 7.49
N ASP A 200 24.34 -3.60 8.50
CA ASP A 200 23.51 -4.78 8.73
C ASP A 200 22.40 -4.86 7.66
N PRO A 201 22.23 -6.01 6.97
CA PRO A 201 21.22 -6.15 5.93
C PRO A 201 19.78 -6.24 6.47
N MET A 202 19.58 -6.35 7.79
CA MET A 202 18.27 -6.51 8.44
C MET A 202 17.48 -7.76 7.99
N THR A 203 18.11 -8.73 7.34
CA THR A 203 17.48 -9.91 6.74
C THR A 203 16.52 -10.63 7.69
N GLY A 204 15.27 -10.82 7.25
CA GLY A 204 14.24 -11.55 7.97
C GLY A 204 13.79 -10.91 9.28
N GLN A 205 14.11 -9.64 9.50
CA GLN A 205 13.75 -8.98 10.74
C GLN A 205 12.32 -8.42 10.69
N GLY A 206 11.90 -7.87 9.56
CA GLY A 206 10.58 -7.25 9.50
C GLY A 206 10.30 -6.38 8.29
N SER A 207 9.09 -5.83 8.29
CA SER A 207 8.66 -4.77 7.39
C SER A 207 8.75 -3.44 8.11
N HIS A 208 9.38 -2.45 7.49
CA HIS A 208 9.22 -1.05 7.87
C HIS A 208 7.99 -0.52 7.17
N TYR A 209 6.99 -0.18 7.97
CA TYR A 209 5.68 0.14 7.46
C TYR A 209 5.21 1.46 8.09
N TYR A 210 5.02 2.47 7.24
CA TYR A 210 4.44 3.74 7.65
C TYR A 210 3.57 4.35 6.56
N SER A 211 2.65 5.22 6.98
CA SER A 211 1.69 5.85 6.08
C SER A 211 1.44 7.30 6.45
N MET A 212 0.90 8.07 5.50
CA MET A 212 0.24 9.34 5.75
C MET A 212 -1.25 9.14 5.45
N PRO A 213 -2.10 8.93 6.48
CA PRO A 213 -3.44 8.44 6.21
C PRO A 213 -4.40 9.45 5.60
N LEU A 214 -4.12 10.74 5.73
CA LEU A 214 -4.95 11.81 5.18
C LEU A 214 -4.09 12.85 4.46
N VAL A 215 -3.99 12.67 3.15
CA VAL A 215 -3.41 13.64 2.21
C VAL A 215 -4.55 14.26 1.42
N GLU A 216 -5.04 15.41 1.88
CA GLU A 216 -6.17 16.14 1.29
C GLU A 216 -5.79 16.71 -0.07
N VAL A 217 -6.60 16.46 -1.10
CA VAL A 217 -6.37 16.98 -2.45
C VAL A 217 -6.66 18.48 -2.48
N GLU A 218 -5.70 19.28 -2.94
CA GLU A 218 -5.87 20.72 -3.16
C GLU A 218 -6.40 20.98 -4.59
N GLU A 219 -5.82 20.30 -5.56
CA GLU A 219 -6.23 20.34 -6.97
C GLU A 219 -5.75 19.09 -7.69
N TRP A 220 -6.49 18.69 -8.72
CA TRP A 220 -6.07 17.65 -9.64
C TRP A 220 -6.60 17.89 -11.06
N SER A 221 -5.92 17.31 -12.04
CA SER A 221 -6.37 17.30 -13.43
C SER A 221 -5.87 16.06 -14.17
N VAL A 222 -6.63 15.64 -15.18
CA VAL A 222 -6.28 14.55 -16.08
C VAL A 222 -6.47 14.93 -17.55
N GLN A 223 -5.51 14.54 -18.37
CA GLN A 223 -5.52 14.69 -19.83
C GLN A 223 -5.19 13.35 -20.50
N ARG A 224 -5.67 13.14 -21.73
CA ARG A 224 -5.27 12.03 -22.59
C ARG A 224 -4.80 12.56 -23.93
N GLY A 225 -3.54 12.31 -24.24
CA GLY A 225 -2.89 12.93 -25.40
C GLY A 225 -2.99 14.45 -25.32
N SER A 226 -3.76 15.05 -26.22
CA SER A 226 -4.03 16.51 -26.24
C SER A 226 -5.40 16.90 -25.70
N SER A 227 -6.20 15.91 -25.31
CA SER A 227 -7.58 16.10 -24.86
C SER A 227 -7.63 16.26 -23.35
N TYR A 228 -8.25 17.34 -22.90
CA TYR A 228 -8.66 17.48 -21.50
C TYR A 228 -9.75 16.45 -21.20
N ILE A 229 -9.62 15.77 -20.07
CA ILE A 229 -10.62 14.85 -19.55
C ILE A 229 -11.34 15.53 -18.38
N ALA A 230 -10.60 15.90 -17.33
CA ALA A 230 -11.21 16.44 -16.11
C ALA A 230 -10.29 17.13 -15.11
N SER A 231 -10.90 17.69 -14.08
CA SER A 231 -10.27 18.30 -12.92
C SER A 231 -11.18 18.30 -11.70
N GLY A 232 -10.58 18.58 -10.55
CA GLY A 232 -11.31 18.87 -9.32
C GLY A 232 -10.42 19.42 -8.22
N THR A 233 -11.04 19.75 -7.10
CA THR A 233 -10.39 20.32 -5.90
C THR A 233 -10.75 19.56 -4.63
N GLY A 234 -11.29 18.35 -4.77
CA GLY A 234 -11.66 17.49 -3.65
C GLY A 234 -11.09 16.09 -3.80
N GLY A 235 -11.10 15.36 -2.69
CA GLY A 235 -10.58 14.01 -2.60
C GLY A 235 -9.63 13.84 -1.42
N GLU A 236 -9.40 12.58 -1.08
CA GLU A 236 -8.52 12.17 0.01
C GLU A 236 -7.65 11.02 -0.48
N LEU A 237 -6.33 11.21 -0.35
CA LEU A 237 -5.35 10.18 -0.61
C LEU A 237 -4.79 9.65 0.71
N PHE A 238 -4.39 8.40 0.67
CA PHE A 238 -3.63 7.71 1.69
C PHE A 238 -2.29 7.38 1.05
N PHE A 239 -1.20 7.77 1.72
CA PHE A 239 0.13 7.38 1.29
C PHE A 239 0.57 6.18 2.09
N ASP A 240 1.15 5.20 1.42
CA ASP A 240 1.67 4.00 2.02
C ASP A 240 3.12 3.72 1.61
N ASN A 241 3.91 3.28 2.58
CA ASN A 241 5.25 2.79 2.34
C ASN A 241 5.48 1.51 3.10
N LEU A 242 5.81 0.47 2.34
CA LEU A 242 6.27 -0.80 2.87
C LEU A 242 7.67 -1.09 2.36
N THR A 243 8.52 -1.56 3.25
CA THR A 243 9.89 -1.92 2.90
C THR A 243 10.30 -3.13 3.70
N GLU A 244 10.66 -4.21 3.00
CA GLU A 244 10.72 -5.54 3.59
C GLU A 244 12.05 -6.24 3.29
N THR A 245 12.42 -7.11 4.21
CA THR A 245 13.51 -8.07 4.05
C THR A 245 13.03 -9.42 4.53
N TYR A 246 13.21 -10.46 3.75
CA TYR A 246 12.76 -11.79 4.10
C TYR A 246 13.95 -12.68 4.46
N ASN A 247 13.78 -13.55 5.45
CA ASN A 247 14.60 -14.76 5.56
C ASN A 247 13.95 -15.86 4.70
N ASP A 248 14.60 -17.01 4.58
CA ASP A 248 14.09 -18.14 3.78
C ASP A 248 12.68 -18.58 4.24
N SER A 249 12.40 -18.56 5.55
CA SER A 249 11.08 -18.88 6.12
C SER A 249 9.98 -17.90 5.67
N ALA A 250 10.24 -16.60 5.80
CA ALA A 250 9.30 -15.55 5.38
C ALA A 250 9.13 -15.53 3.87
N ALA A 251 10.21 -15.72 3.12
CA ALA A 251 10.16 -15.85 1.66
C ALA A 251 9.30 -17.04 1.24
N TYR A 252 9.42 -18.18 1.93
CA TYR A 252 8.56 -19.34 1.70
C TYR A 252 7.09 -19.00 1.92
N ILE A 253 6.73 -18.35 3.02
CA ILE A 253 5.33 -18.01 3.33
C ILE A 253 4.75 -17.05 2.28
N VAL A 254 5.47 -15.95 1.99
CA VAL A 254 5.02 -14.93 1.03
C VAL A 254 4.95 -15.48 -0.40
N GLN A 255 5.74 -16.51 -0.74
CA GLN A 255 5.71 -17.11 -2.08
C GLN A 255 4.72 -18.29 -2.22
N ASN A 256 4.20 -18.85 -1.12
CA ASN A 256 3.41 -20.11 -1.16
C ASN A 256 2.01 -19.96 -0.57
N GLY A 257 1.12 -19.27 -1.30
CA GLY A 257 -0.31 -19.30 -1.05
C GLY A 257 -0.77 -18.42 0.11
N TYR A 258 -0.11 -17.29 0.31
CA TYR A 258 -0.61 -16.27 1.23
C TYR A 258 -1.93 -15.67 0.73
N HIS A 259 -2.75 -15.24 1.67
CA HIS A 259 -3.94 -14.43 1.41
C HIS A 259 -3.90 -13.18 2.28
N TRP A 260 -4.56 -12.14 1.80
CA TRP A 260 -4.52 -10.81 2.37
C TRP A 260 -5.85 -10.11 2.20
N THR A 261 -6.26 -9.38 3.23
CA THR A 261 -7.38 -8.44 3.19
C THR A 261 -6.97 -7.26 4.04
N GLU A 262 -6.77 -6.11 3.41
CA GLU A 262 -6.47 -4.86 4.10
C GLU A 262 -7.50 -3.78 3.76
N PHE A 263 -7.80 -2.94 4.75
CA PHE A 263 -8.45 -1.66 4.59
C PHE A 263 -7.57 -0.55 5.16
N SER A 264 -7.13 0.35 4.28
CA SER A 264 -6.46 1.61 4.61
C SER A 264 -7.51 2.73 4.68
N VAL A 265 -7.97 3.03 5.90
CA VAL A 265 -9.18 3.82 6.19
C VAL A 265 -8.86 5.29 6.47
N GLN A 266 -9.52 6.19 5.74
CA GLN A 266 -9.41 7.64 5.89
C GLN A 266 -10.50 8.15 6.85
N LEU A 267 -10.16 8.82 7.95
CA LEU A 267 -11.10 9.41 8.92
C LEU A 267 -10.95 10.95 8.98
N PRO A 268 -11.38 11.68 7.93
CA PRO A 268 -11.12 13.12 7.78
C PRO A 268 -11.70 13.97 8.92
N ASP A 269 -12.94 13.67 9.35
CA ASP A 269 -13.63 14.42 10.41
C ASP A 269 -12.88 14.42 11.75
N SER A 270 -12.19 13.31 12.07
CA SER A 270 -11.37 13.21 13.27
C SER A 270 -9.89 13.49 13.02
N LYS A 271 -9.48 13.75 11.78
CA LYS A 271 -8.08 13.90 11.34
C LYS A 271 -7.22 12.69 11.73
N GLN A 272 -7.76 11.51 11.49
CA GLN A 272 -7.13 10.25 11.81
C GLN A 272 -7.14 9.32 10.58
N GLY A 273 -6.42 8.22 10.69
CA GLY A 273 -6.59 7.08 9.81
C GLY A 273 -6.48 5.77 10.58
N MET A 274 -6.98 4.71 9.97
CA MET A 274 -6.95 3.38 10.54
C MET A 274 -6.43 2.40 9.51
N LEU A 275 -5.55 1.50 9.92
CA LEU A 275 -5.16 0.33 9.14
C LEU A 275 -5.86 -0.88 9.75
N ILE A 276 -6.53 -1.69 8.96
CA ILE A 276 -7.21 -2.91 9.41
C ILE A 276 -6.88 -4.01 8.42
N ALA A 277 -6.24 -5.09 8.85
CA ALA A 277 -5.97 -6.19 7.94
C ALA A 277 -5.96 -7.57 8.60
N VAL A 278 -6.01 -8.57 7.73
CA VAL A 278 -5.62 -9.94 7.98
C VAL A 278 -4.67 -10.39 6.88
N THR A 279 -3.55 -10.98 7.29
CA THR A 279 -2.68 -11.77 6.41
C THR A 279 -2.69 -13.21 6.91
N GLY A 280 -2.68 -14.18 6.01
CA GLY A 280 -2.65 -15.57 6.41
C GLY A 280 -2.07 -16.48 5.35
N GLN A 281 -1.73 -17.70 5.76
CA GLN A 281 -1.28 -18.79 4.90
C GLN A 281 -1.78 -20.11 5.51
N GLU A 282 -2.17 -21.08 4.68
CA GLU A 282 -2.89 -22.28 5.11
C GLU A 282 -2.16 -23.09 6.22
N ASP A 283 -0.84 -23.20 6.17
CA ASP A 283 -0.01 -23.95 7.10
C ASP A 283 0.36 -23.17 8.38
N VAL A 284 0.26 -21.84 8.35
CA VAL A 284 0.68 -20.94 9.44
C VAL A 284 -0.52 -20.37 10.22
N GLY A 285 -1.62 -20.11 9.53
CA GLY A 285 -2.81 -19.44 10.05
C GLY A 285 -2.82 -17.94 9.81
N ASP A 286 -3.78 -17.27 10.45
CA ASP A 286 -4.12 -15.88 10.20
C ASP A 286 -3.56 -14.94 11.26
N LEU A 287 -3.11 -13.78 10.79
CA LEU A 287 -2.53 -12.70 11.58
C LEU A 287 -3.33 -11.43 11.35
N TYR A 288 -4.16 -11.10 12.34
CA TYR A 288 -4.98 -9.90 12.34
C TYR A 288 -4.23 -8.71 12.94
N TYR A 289 -4.41 -7.54 12.36
CA TYR A 289 -3.91 -6.31 12.95
C TYR A 289 -4.82 -5.13 12.63
N ALA A 290 -4.98 -4.25 13.61
CA ALA A 290 -5.76 -3.04 13.45
C ALA A 290 -5.18 -1.93 14.33
N MET A 291 -4.99 -0.75 13.76
CA MET A 291 -4.35 0.39 14.42
C MET A 291 -5.03 1.70 14.00
N LEU A 292 -5.18 2.63 14.94
CA LEU A 292 -5.78 3.95 14.73
C LEU A 292 -4.77 5.03 15.15
N GLY A 293 -4.53 6.03 14.31
CA GLY A 293 -3.61 7.12 14.63
C GLY A 293 -3.97 8.43 13.94
N GLY A 294 -3.22 9.49 14.25
CA GLY A 294 -3.35 10.82 13.66
C GLY A 294 -3.53 11.86 14.76
N ALA A 295 -4.63 12.63 14.73
CA ALA A 295 -4.96 13.51 15.84
C ALA A 295 -4.99 12.77 17.18
N GLY A 296 -4.27 13.30 18.18
CA GLY A 296 -4.11 12.69 19.49
C GLY A 296 -2.90 11.76 19.62
N SER A 297 -2.24 11.41 18.52
CA SER A 297 -0.98 10.66 18.56
C SER A 297 0.13 11.44 19.26
N THR A 298 1.00 10.72 19.95
CA THR A 298 2.25 11.26 20.49
C THR A 298 3.36 11.11 19.47
N GLN A 299 4.23 12.12 19.37
CA GLN A 299 5.38 12.08 18.47
C GLN A 299 6.55 11.33 19.09
N SER A 300 7.11 10.37 18.33
CA SER A 300 8.35 9.68 18.63
C SER A 300 9.58 10.57 18.37
N LYS A 301 10.75 10.18 18.89
CA LYS A 301 12.00 10.96 18.76
C LYS A 301 12.46 11.16 17.31
N ASN A 302 12.14 10.21 16.44
CA ASN A 302 12.40 10.25 15.00
C ASN A 302 11.37 11.07 14.21
N GLY A 303 10.39 11.69 14.89
CA GLY A 303 9.41 12.59 14.29
C GLY A 303 8.11 11.93 13.84
N THR A 304 8.02 10.60 13.86
CA THR A 304 6.80 9.85 13.49
C THR A 304 5.76 9.87 14.60
N LEU A 305 4.52 9.54 14.27
CA LEU A 305 3.39 9.47 15.18
C LEU A 305 3.14 8.02 15.60
N ALA A 306 3.01 7.80 16.90
CA ALA A 306 2.58 6.52 17.44
C ALA A 306 1.06 6.35 17.27
N PRO A 307 0.55 5.13 17.02
CA PRO A 307 -0.89 4.87 17.04
C PRO A 307 -1.53 5.29 18.37
N THR A 308 -2.69 5.94 18.30
CA THR A 308 -3.52 6.25 19.47
C THR A 308 -4.21 5.01 20.06
N SER A 309 -4.39 3.97 19.24
CA SER A 309 -4.96 2.69 19.65
C SER A 309 -4.45 1.57 18.75
N ASN A 310 -4.30 0.39 19.35
CA ASN A 310 -3.97 -0.86 18.67
C ASN A 310 -4.87 -1.97 19.26
N TRP A 311 -5.42 -2.82 18.40
CA TRP A 311 -6.24 -3.96 18.80
C TRP A 311 -5.41 -5.24 18.73
N PRO A 312 -5.39 -6.05 19.80
CA PRO A 312 -4.79 -7.39 19.72
C PRO A 312 -5.62 -8.28 18.79
N GLN A 313 -5.00 -9.29 18.17
CA GLN A 313 -5.64 -10.20 17.21
C GLN A 313 -7.03 -10.69 17.64
N GLY A 314 -7.19 -11.19 18.88
CA GLY A 314 -8.48 -11.69 19.38
C GLY A 314 -9.57 -10.64 19.61
N ALA A 315 -9.28 -9.36 19.35
CA ALA A 315 -10.23 -8.25 19.41
C ALA A 315 -10.57 -7.69 18.00
N ILE A 316 -10.12 -8.35 16.94
CA ILE A 316 -10.32 -7.95 15.55
C ILE A 316 -11.17 -9.02 14.87
N HIS A 317 -12.29 -8.61 14.28
CA HIS A 317 -13.19 -9.51 13.57
C HIS A 317 -13.48 -8.91 12.19
N ILE A 318 -12.97 -9.54 11.13
CA ILE A 318 -13.22 -9.16 9.74
C ILE A 318 -14.09 -10.27 9.14
N THR A 319 -15.32 -9.94 8.77
CA THR A 319 -16.29 -10.92 8.25
C THR A 319 -16.77 -10.49 6.86
N PRO A 320 -16.38 -11.21 5.79
CA PRO A 320 -16.93 -10.94 4.46
C PRO A 320 -18.43 -11.20 4.42
N ASP A 321 -19.15 -10.46 3.58
CA ASP A 321 -20.53 -10.77 3.21
C ASP A 321 -20.53 -11.65 1.93
N PRO A 322 -20.83 -12.95 2.03
CA PRO A 322 -20.78 -13.84 0.86
C PRO A 322 -21.76 -13.46 -0.25
N SER A 323 -22.81 -12.68 0.06
CA SER A 323 -23.76 -12.22 -0.95
C SER A 323 -23.20 -11.11 -1.86
N SER A 324 -22.06 -10.52 -1.46
CA SER A 324 -21.34 -9.51 -2.24
C SER A 324 -20.28 -10.09 -3.19
N ALA A 325 -20.16 -11.41 -3.26
CA ALA A 325 -19.15 -12.08 -4.08
C ALA A 325 -19.27 -11.67 -5.57
N TRP A 326 -18.14 -11.31 -6.15
CA TRP A 326 -17.96 -11.00 -7.57
C TRP A 326 -16.88 -11.90 -8.15
N THR A 327 -17.16 -12.49 -9.30
CA THR A 327 -16.20 -13.28 -10.06
C THR A 327 -15.60 -12.40 -11.14
N SER A 328 -14.28 -12.25 -11.13
CA SER A 328 -13.59 -11.54 -12.19
C SER A 328 -13.82 -12.23 -13.53
N PRO A 329 -14.27 -11.51 -14.57
CA PRO A 329 -14.41 -12.08 -15.91
C PRO A 329 -13.04 -12.36 -16.58
N ASN A 330 -11.95 -11.79 -16.06
CA ASN A 330 -10.62 -11.90 -16.64
C ASN A 330 -9.85 -13.11 -16.08
N THR A 331 -9.91 -13.32 -14.77
CA THR A 331 -9.08 -14.30 -14.06
C THR A 331 -9.90 -15.40 -13.39
N CYS A 332 -11.22 -15.19 -13.28
CA CYS A 332 -12.16 -16.08 -12.61
C CYS A 332 -11.99 -16.18 -11.10
N TYR A 333 -11.14 -15.33 -10.51
CA TYR A 333 -11.03 -15.20 -9.07
C TYR A 333 -12.33 -14.64 -8.50
N VAL A 334 -12.67 -15.11 -7.30
CA VAL A 334 -13.84 -14.63 -6.56
C VAL A 334 -13.37 -13.70 -5.46
N TYR A 335 -13.98 -12.52 -5.41
CA TYR A 335 -13.74 -11.50 -4.38
C TYR A 335 -15.04 -11.18 -3.67
N GLU A 336 -15.04 -11.14 -2.35
CA GLU A 336 -16.11 -10.50 -1.60
C GLU A 336 -15.92 -8.99 -1.64
N LEU A 337 -17.00 -8.26 -1.96
CA LEU A 337 -16.97 -6.81 -2.16
C LEU A 337 -17.66 -6.04 -1.02
N SER A 338 -17.92 -6.71 0.08
CA SER A 338 -18.50 -6.14 1.29
C SER A 338 -18.02 -6.89 2.53
N TYR A 339 -17.67 -6.13 3.58
CA TYR A 339 -17.12 -6.66 4.82
C TYR A 339 -17.71 -5.95 6.03
N ASN A 340 -18.05 -6.74 7.05
CA ASN A 340 -18.36 -6.26 8.38
C ASN A 340 -17.11 -6.37 9.24
N VAL A 341 -16.65 -5.26 9.80
CA VAL A 341 -15.47 -5.19 10.65
C VAL A 341 -15.87 -4.72 12.04
N LYS A 342 -15.55 -5.54 13.04
CA LYS A 342 -15.75 -5.22 14.45
C LYS A 342 -14.43 -5.25 15.20
N LEU A 343 -14.15 -4.17 15.93
CA LEU A 343 -12.99 -4.03 16.80
C LEU A 343 -13.45 -3.88 18.26
N ASP A 344 -13.06 -4.82 19.13
CA ASP A 344 -13.54 -4.85 20.52
C ASP A 344 -12.84 -3.81 21.41
N ALA A 345 -13.65 -3.04 22.14
CA ALA A 345 -13.18 -2.01 23.06
C ALA A 345 -12.39 -2.55 24.26
N SER A 346 -11.59 -1.67 24.85
CA SER A 346 -11.07 -1.83 26.21
C SER A 346 -11.01 -0.47 26.90
N SER A 347 -10.44 -0.39 28.10
CA SER A 347 -10.16 0.89 28.76
C SER A 347 -9.16 1.79 28.00
N THR A 348 -8.45 1.26 27.01
CA THR A 348 -7.37 1.96 26.28
C THR A 348 -7.56 2.00 24.77
N ARG A 349 -8.65 1.44 24.24
CA ARG A 349 -8.97 1.47 22.80
C ARG A 349 -10.49 1.53 22.58
N PRO A 350 -10.95 2.31 21.58
CA PRO A 350 -12.38 2.44 21.31
C PRO A 350 -12.98 1.15 20.73
N ALA A 351 -14.31 1.06 20.72
CA ALA A 351 -15.01 0.07 19.89
C ALA A 351 -15.11 0.60 18.46
N ALA A 352 -15.03 -0.28 17.46
CA ALA A 352 -15.42 0.02 16.09
C ALA A 352 -16.39 -1.05 15.55
N ASP A 353 -17.36 -0.61 14.76
CA ASP A 353 -18.33 -1.45 14.05
C ASP A 353 -18.59 -0.78 12.70
N LEU A 354 -17.91 -1.27 11.67
CA LEU A 354 -17.82 -0.65 10.35
C LEU A 354 -18.26 -1.65 9.29
N VAL A 355 -18.97 -1.14 8.28
CA VAL A 355 -19.30 -1.86 7.05
C VAL A 355 -18.54 -1.22 5.92
N PHE A 356 -17.76 -2.01 5.19
CA PHE A 356 -17.05 -1.62 3.99
C PHE A 356 -17.78 -2.20 2.77
N THR A 357 -17.99 -1.39 1.73
CA THR A 357 -18.59 -1.82 0.46
C THR A 357 -17.77 -1.25 -0.69
N ALA A 358 -17.35 -2.09 -1.63
CA ALA A 358 -16.64 -1.67 -2.82
C ALA A 358 -17.46 -0.63 -3.59
N VAL A 359 -16.80 0.47 -4.00
CA VAL A 359 -17.45 1.53 -4.80
C VAL A 359 -17.72 1.04 -6.22
N GLU A 360 -16.80 0.24 -6.76
CA GLU A 360 -16.89 -0.35 -8.10
C GLU A 360 -16.52 -1.83 -8.08
N LYS A 361 -17.12 -2.63 -8.96
CA LYS A 361 -16.84 -4.07 -9.01
C LYS A 361 -15.53 -4.42 -9.69
N GLU A 362 -15.23 -3.73 -10.78
CA GLU A 362 -14.08 -4.06 -11.63
C GLU A 362 -12.87 -3.24 -11.16
N GLN A 363 -12.17 -3.73 -10.14
CA GLN A 363 -10.90 -3.17 -9.66
C GLN A 363 -9.82 -4.25 -9.45
N GLU A 364 -9.94 -5.36 -10.18
CA GLU A 364 -8.87 -6.36 -10.22
C GLU A 364 -7.71 -5.88 -11.09
N ILE A 365 -6.49 -6.03 -10.57
CA ILE A 365 -5.25 -5.92 -11.32
C ILE A 365 -4.51 -7.27 -11.29
N ASP A 366 -3.73 -7.55 -12.34
CA ASP A 366 -2.83 -8.70 -12.38
C ASP A 366 -1.40 -8.25 -12.02
N ALA A 367 -0.98 -8.52 -10.79
CA ALA A 367 0.34 -8.19 -10.27
C ALA A 367 1.30 -9.38 -10.44
N GLY A 368 1.67 -9.68 -11.69
CA GLY A 368 2.65 -10.71 -12.02
C GLY A 368 2.19 -12.13 -11.68
N ASP A 369 1.05 -12.55 -12.24
CA ASP A 369 0.36 -13.83 -12.02
C ASP A 369 -0.31 -13.96 -10.64
N ARG A 370 -0.41 -12.85 -9.90
CA ARG A 370 -1.21 -12.70 -8.68
C ARG A 370 -2.31 -11.68 -8.92
N PRO A 371 -3.52 -12.13 -9.31
CA PRO A 371 -4.68 -11.25 -9.35
C PRO A 371 -5.04 -10.75 -7.96
N VAL A 372 -5.23 -9.44 -7.82
CA VAL A 372 -5.59 -8.77 -6.57
C VAL A 372 -6.66 -7.74 -6.88
N TYR A 373 -7.66 -7.62 -6.01
CA TYR A 373 -8.58 -6.49 -6.06
C TYR A 373 -7.92 -5.32 -5.32
N GLU A 374 -7.65 -4.24 -6.05
CA GLU A 374 -7.02 -3.02 -5.59
C GLU A 374 -7.97 -1.86 -5.82
N GLY A 375 -8.78 -1.53 -4.82
CA GLY A 375 -9.84 -0.58 -5.07
C GLY A 375 -10.48 0.13 -3.89
N LEU A 376 -11.19 1.20 -4.23
CA LEU A 376 -11.90 2.04 -3.27
C LEU A 376 -13.14 1.35 -2.68
N PHE A 377 -13.23 1.36 -1.35
CA PHE A 377 -14.40 1.00 -0.56
C PHE A 377 -14.99 2.25 0.09
N ALA A 378 -16.31 2.38 0.05
CA ALA A 378 -17.02 3.27 0.96
C ALA A 378 -17.23 2.55 2.29
N TYR A 379 -17.02 3.24 3.41
CA TYR A 379 -17.31 2.69 4.72
C TYR A 379 -18.34 3.54 5.47
N SER A 380 -19.10 2.88 6.34
CA SER A 380 -19.98 3.55 7.30
C SER A 380 -20.13 2.72 8.57
N GLY A 381 -20.42 3.36 9.69
CA GLY A 381 -20.63 2.65 10.95
C GLY A 381 -20.42 3.51 12.17
N LYS A 382 -19.83 2.93 13.22
CA LYS A 382 -19.54 3.61 14.48
C LYS A 382 -18.09 3.41 14.92
N LEU A 383 -17.48 4.49 15.41
CA LEU A 383 -16.22 4.49 16.14
C LEU A 383 -16.44 5.19 17.48
N ASP A 384 -16.17 4.49 18.57
CA ASP A 384 -16.45 4.95 19.95
C ASP A 384 -17.89 5.44 20.14
N GLY A 385 -18.84 4.74 19.52
CA GLY A 385 -20.27 5.08 19.56
C GLY A 385 -20.69 6.27 18.70
N LYS A 386 -19.74 6.98 18.07
CA LYS A 386 -20.02 8.07 17.12
C LYS A 386 -20.13 7.53 15.71
N SER A 387 -21.09 8.04 14.95
CA SER A 387 -21.20 7.70 13.53
C SER A 387 -19.99 8.21 12.76
N VAL A 388 -19.44 7.35 11.90
CA VAL A 388 -18.35 7.66 10.97
C VAL A 388 -18.69 7.09 9.59
N ASN A 389 -18.22 7.77 8.54
CA ASN A 389 -18.34 7.33 7.16
C ASN A 389 -17.24 8.02 6.33
N GLY A 390 -16.89 7.43 5.19
CA GLY A 390 -15.85 7.94 4.31
C GLY A 390 -15.38 6.86 3.34
N TYR A 391 -14.11 6.93 2.95
CA TYR A 391 -13.50 5.98 2.03
C TYR A 391 -12.31 5.25 2.66
N ALA A 392 -12.07 4.05 2.15
CA ALA A 392 -10.89 3.26 2.44
C ALA A 392 -10.37 2.65 1.14
N TRP A 393 -9.06 2.47 1.03
CA TRP A 393 -8.52 1.59 0.01
C TRP A 393 -8.56 0.16 0.51
N GLY A 394 -8.96 -0.78 -0.36
CA GLY A 394 -9.00 -2.19 -0.05
C GLY A 394 -8.09 -2.98 -0.99
N GLU A 395 -7.12 -3.69 -0.42
CA GLU A 395 -6.34 -4.73 -1.10
C GLU A 395 -6.89 -6.09 -0.67
N ILE A 396 -7.49 -6.82 -1.62
CA ILE A 396 -8.15 -8.10 -1.35
C ILE A 396 -7.56 -9.18 -2.26
N GLN A 397 -7.00 -10.23 -1.64
CA GLN A 397 -6.59 -11.43 -2.35
C GLN A 397 -7.81 -12.31 -2.63
N GLY A 398 -8.15 -12.48 -3.90
CA GLY A 398 -9.29 -13.30 -4.32
C GLY A 398 -9.06 -14.79 -4.12
N THR A 399 -10.15 -15.55 -4.09
CA THR A 399 -10.11 -17.01 -4.04
C THR A 399 -10.01 -17.59 -5.46
N LYS A 400 -9.04 -18.49 -5.67
CA LYS A 400 -8.85 -19.20 -6.95
C LYS A 400 -10.05 -20.09 -7.29
N PRO A 401 -10.36 -20.31 -8.59
CA PRO A 401 -11.28 -21.35 -9.02
C PRO A 401 -10.84 -22.74 -8.52
N ALA A 402 -11.81 -23.62 -8.20
CA ALA A 402 -11.52 -24.99 -7.79
C ALA A 402 -10.78 -25.78 -8.91
N ALA A 403 -9.76 -26.55 -8.54
CA ALA A 403 -8.94 -27.32 -9.48
C ALA A 403 -9.77 -28.33 -10.31
N GLY A 404 -9.52 -28.40 -11.62
CA GLY A 404 -10.19 -29.35 -12.53
C GLY A 404 -11.24 -28.73 -13.45
N HIS A 405 -11.50 -27.44 -13.31
CA HIS A 405 -12.00 -26.63 -14.42
C HIS A 405 -10.77 -26.23 -15.24
N ASP A 406 -10.72 -26.62 -16.52
CA ASP A 406 -10.00 -25.81 -17.51
C ASP A 406 -10.42 -24.35 -17.26
N THR A 407 -9.58 -23.34 -17.46
CA THR A 407 -10.06 -21.95 -17.55
C THR A 407 -10.80 -21.79 -18.88
N PRO A 408 -12.13 -21.59 -18.91
CA PRO A 408 -12.80 -21.21 -20.15
C PRO A 408 -12.26 -19.92 -20.70
N PRO A 409 -12.51 -19.67 -22.00
CA PRO A 409 -12.15 -18.40 -22.64
C PRO A 409 -12.84 -17.16 -22.03
N SER A 410 -13.70 -17.34 -21.02
CA SER A 410 -14.36 -16.29 -20.23
C SER A 410 -14.75 -16.79 -18.81
N CYS A 411 -13.98 -17.74 -18.25
CA CYS A 411 -14.22 -18.53 -17.02
C CYS A 411 -15.10 -19.78 -17.04
#